data_AF-A0AAJ4YA41-F1
#
_entry.id   AF-A0AAJ4YA41-F1
#
_cell.length_a   1.000
_cell.length_b   1.000
_cell.length_c   1.000
_cell.angle_alpha   90.00
_cell.angle_beta   90.00
_cell.angle_gamma   90.00
#
_symmetry.space_group_name_H-M   'P 1'
#
loop_
_entity.id
_entity.type
_entity.pdbx_description
1 polymer ?
#
loop_
_entity_poly.entity_id
_entity_poly.type
_entity_poly.pdbx_seq_one_letter_code
_entity_poly.pdbx_strand_id
1 'polypeptide(L)'
;MSPDKLTGHRAEFAAAARSAREQRGTWVRLGVYGSVRGSRTTVGRIRNGKADFAPVGAWDAYSAACEDGQAVWARHIGGGPAPAPLPDTMAVRIRYDGEGPGYEGVGVLTVTISTRCPRCGGPRGVESIRPYRFTHDGQHLVVDAWKNPCGHEDVYAAVLAESRQERRATPTELVQAAYAAREIGVNAAQAANLLERNGYDDAAALVRGEIKNREGNFTSLQAVGFLQELTGGEAR
;
A
#
# COMPACT_ATOMS: atom_id res chain seq x y z
N MET A 1 -1.60 -30.10 -4.64
CA MET A 1 -1.39 -28.66 -4.37
C MET A 1 -0.51 -28.10 -5.46
N SER A 2 -1.12 -27.53 -6.51
CA SER A 2 -0.38 -26.91 -7.62
C SER A 2 0.19 -25.57 -7.16
N PRO A 3 1.47 -25.24 -7.44
CA PRO A 3 1.96 -23.89 -7.23
C PRO A 3 1.24 -22.98 -8.22
N ASP A 4 0.49 -22.01 -7.70
CA ASP A 4 -0.06 -20.89 -8.47
C ASP A 4 1.02 -20.35 -9.40
N LYS A 5 0.78 -20.51 -10.70
CA LYS A 5 1.77 -20.25 -11.73
C LYS A 5 2.08 -18.76 -11.75
N LEU A 6 3.38 -18.45 -11.74
CA LEU A 6 3.91 -17.22 -12.31
C LEU A 6 3.30 -17.10 -13.71
N THR A 7 2.52 -16.07 -13.98
CA THR A 7 2.12 -15.73 -15.36
C THR A 7 3.32 -15.04 -15.99
N GLY A 8 4.27 -15.86 -16.46
CA GLY A 8 5.56 -15.44 -17.02
C GLY A 8 6.58 -16.55 -16.93
N HIS A 9 7.31 -16.82 -18.01
CA HIS A 9 8.27 -17.93 -18.08
C HIS A 9 9.41 -17.69 -17.08
N ARG A 10 9.91 -18.74 -16.40
CA ARG A 10 11.10 -18.66 -15.50
C ARG A 10 12.30 -17.93 -16.13
N ALA A 11 12.42 -17.98 -17.46
CA ALA A 11 13.42 -17.26 -18.24
C ALA A 11 13.24 -15.72 -18.20
N GLU A 12 12.00 -15.22 -18.25
CA GLU A 12 11.68 -13.79 -18.17
C GLU A 12 12.00 -13.24 -16.79
N PHE A 13 11.67 -14.00 -15.73
CA PHE A 13 12.02 -13.66 -14.36
C PHE A 13 13.55 -13.54 -14.18
N ALA A 14 14.30 -14.50 -14.71
CA ALA A 14 15.77 -14.46 -14.67
C ALA A 14 16.35 -13.30 -15.51
N ALA A 15 15.76 -12.99 -16.66
CA ALA A 15 16.16 -11.85 -17.49
C ALA A 15 15.90 -10.51 -16.78
N ALA A 16 14.74 -10.36 -16.14
CA ALA A 16 14.40 -9.18 -15.35
C ALA A 16 15.36 -8.98 -14.16
N ALA A 17 15.74 -10.07 -13.48
CA ALA A 17 16.76 -10.01 -12.42
C ALA A 17 18.14 -9.60 -12.95
N ARG A 18 18.56 -10.06 -14.14
CA ARG A 18 19.81 -9.57 -14.75
C ARG A 18 19.75 -8.08 -15.08
N SER A 19 18.66 -7.63 -15.69
CA SER A 19 18.43 -6.21 -16.00
C SER A 19 18.48 -5.34 -14.73
N ALA A 20 17.86 -5.78 -13.64
CA ALA A 20 17.91 -5.08 -12.36
C ALA A 20 19.33 -4.96 -11.78
N ARG A 21 20.22 -5.94 -12.03
CA ARG A 21 21.63 -5.86 -11.63
C ARG A 21 22.41 -4.82 -12.41
N GLU A 22 22.19 -4.78 -13.72
CA GLU A 22 22.83 -3.83 -14.64
C GLU A 22 22.38 -2.40 -14.33
N GLN A 23 21.10 -2.23 -13.96
CA GLN A 23 20.50 -0.95 -13.60
C GLN A 23 20.36 -0.82 -12.07
N ARG A 24 21.49 -0.77 -11.38
CA ARG A 24 21.53 -0.66 -9.92
C ARG A 24 20.64 0.48 -9.41
N GLY A 25 19.81 0.18 -8.42
CA GLY A 25 18.87 1.13 -7.80
C GLY A 25 17.52 1.26 -8.52
N THR A 26 17.41 0.82 -9.77
CA THR A 26 16.17 0.89 -10.55
C THR A 26 15.23 -0.26 -10.22
N TRP A 27 13.96 0.05 -9.98
CA TRP A 27 12.90 -0.93 -9.79
C TRP A 27 12.52 -1.61 -11.10
N VAL A 28 12.59 -2.95 -11.11
CA VAL A 28 12.22 -3.78 -12.25
C VAL A 28 11.13 -4.78 -11.84
N ARG A 29 10.13 -4.95 -12.69
CA ARG A 29 9.08 -5.96 -12.49
C ARG A 29 9.64 -7.33 -12.83
N LEU A 30 9.62 -8.25 -11.87
CA LEU A 30 10.10 -9.62 -12.06
C LEU A 30 9.00 -10.56 -12.53
N GLY A 31 7.74 -10.31 -12.15
CA GLY A 31 6.60 -11.12 -12.58
C GLY A 31 5.30 -10.74 -11.88
N VAL A 32 4.20 -11.34 -12.33
CA VAL A 32 2.87 -11.20 -11.72
C VAL A 32 2.39 -12.57 -11.26
N TYR A 33 1.76 -12.60 -10.09
CA TYR A 33 1.25 -13.81 -9.44
C TYR A 33 -0.26 -13.70 -9.25
N GLY A 34 -0.97 -14.81 -9.41
CA GLY A 34 -2.41 -14.90 -9.10
C GLY A 34 -2.72 -14.82 -7.60
N SER A 35 -1.73 -15.00 -6.72
CA SER A 35 -1.94 -15.00 -5.26
C SER A 35 -0.95 -14.15 -4.47
N VAL A 36 -1.48 -13.51 -3.41
CA VAL A 36 -0.71 -12.71 -2.44
C VAL A 36 0.34 -13.56 -1.73
N ARG A 37 0.00 -14.81 -1.38
CA ARG A 37 0.93 -15.72 -0.70
C ARG A 37 2.14 -16.05 -1.58
N GLY A 38 1.93 -16.31 -2.87
CA GLY A 38 2.99 -16.65 -3.82
C GLY A 38 3.96 -15.47 -4.06
N SER A 39 3.43 -14.27 -4.25
CA SER A 39 4.23 -13.06 -4.42
C SER A 39 5.04 -12.72 -3.16
N ARG A 40 4.43 -12.74 -1.96
CA ARG A 40 5.13 -12.51 -0.67
C ARG A 40 6.23 -13.52 -0.41
N THR A 41 5.98 -14.80 -0.70
CA THR A 41 7.01 -15.86 -0.58
C THR A 41 8.21 -15.55 -1.48
N THR A 42 7.97 -15.06 -2.69
CA THR A 42 9.02 -14.70 -3.64
C THR A 42 9.81 -13.48 -3.16
N VAL A 43 9.12 -12.42 -2.72
CA VAL A 43 9.76 -11.23 -2.13
C VAL A 43 10.69 -11.61 -0.97
N GLY A 44 10.22 -12.50 -0.08
CA GLY A 44 11.03 -13.01 1.02
C GLY A 44 12.29 -13.74 0.54
N ARG A 45 12.22 -14.54 -0.53
CA ARG A 45 13.39 -15.23 -1.10
C ARG A 45 14.40 -14.25 -1.69
N ILE A 46 13.95 -13.18 -2.35
CA ILE A 46 14.80 -12.14 -2.93
C ILE A 46 15.54 -11.40 -1.83
N ARG A 47 14.82 -10.86 -0.83
CA ARG A 47 15.41 -10.11 0.28
C ARG A 47 16.41 -10.95 1.10
N ASN A 48 16.14 -12.26 1.25
CA ASN A 48 17.02 -13.22 1.92
C ASN A 48 18.12 -13.79 1.01
N GLY A 49 18.39 -13.18 -0.15
CA GLY A 49 19.51 -13.51 -1.02
C GLY A 49 19.54 -14.95 -1.52
N LYS A 50 18.38 -15.58 -1.74
CA LYS A 50 18.32 -16.98 -2.21
C LYS A 50 18.62 -17.09 -3.69
N ALA A 51 19.38 -18.13 -4.07
CA ALA A 51 19.75 -18.44 -5.46
C ALA A 51 20.37 -17.22 -6.18
N ASP A 52 19.77 -16.78 -7.28
CA ASP A 52 20.27 -15.67 -8.10
C ASP A 52 20.22 -14.31 -7.40
N PHE A 53 19.68 -14.20 -6.19
CA PHE A 53 19.60 -12.95 -5.42
C PHE A 53 20.68 -12.81 -4.35
N ALA A 54 21.64 -13.73 -4.25
CA ALA A 54 22.75 -13.59 -3.31
C ALA A 54 23.61 -12.34 -3.63
N PRO A 55 24.26 -11.73 -2.60
CA PRO A 55 24.16 -12.05 -1.17
C PRO A 55 22.91 -11.44 -0.48
N VAL A 56 22.66 -11.83 0.77
CA VAL A 56 21.61 -11.21 1.62
C VAL A 56 21.84 -9.70 1.70
N GLY A 57 20.76 -8.91 1.59
CA GLY A 57 20.82 -7.45 1.63
C GLY A 57 21.22 -6.78 0.31
N ALA A 58 21.61 -7.55 -0.72
CA ALA A 58 21.94 -6.97 -2.03
C ALA A 58 20.71 -6.52 -2.85
N TRP A 59 19.50 -6.78 -2.35
CA TRP A 59 18.26 -6.56 -3.07
C TRP A 59 17.19 -5.97 -2.17
N ASP A 60 16.47 -5.00 -2.73
CA ASP A 60 15.16 -4.60 -2.23
C ASP A 60 14.10 -5.23 -3.14
N ALA A 61 12.98 -5.60 -2.54
CA ALA A 61 11.87 -6.19 -3.26
C ALA A 61 10.56 -5.90 -2.55
N TYR A 62 9.47 -5.80 -3.30
CA TYR A 62 8.13 -5.74 -2.72
C TYR A 62 7.13 -6.44 -3.64
N SER A 63 5.96 -6.74 -3.09
CA SER A 63 4.78 -7.13 -3.85
C SER A 63 3.73 -6.04 -3.77
N ALA A 64 3.04 -5.76 -4.87
CA ALA A 64 1.95 -4.80 -4.93
C ALA A 64 0.77 -5.38 -5.72
N ALA A 65 -0.44 -5.04 -5.31
CA ALA A 65 -1.62 -5.29 -6.12
C ALA A 65 -1.53 -4.48 -7.43
N CYS A 66 -1.99 -5.09 -8.51
CA CYS A 66 -2.09 -4.49 -9.83
C CYS A 66 -3.28 -5.10 -10.58
N GLU A 67 -3.62 -4.54 -11.73
CA GLU A 67 -4.74 -4.99 -12.57
C GLU A 67 -4.70 -6.51 -12.85
N ASP A 68 -3.49 -7.04 -13.08
CA ASP A 68 -3.27 -8.45 -13.45
C ASP A 68 -3.04 -9.40 -12.26
N GLY A 69 -3.16 -8.91 -11.01
CA GLY A 69 -2.92 -9.71 -9.79
C GLY A 69 -1.87 -9.08 -8.86
N GLN A 70 -0.85 -9.84 -8.49
CA GLN A 70 0.20 -9.41 -7.54
C GLN A 70 1.56 -9.30 -8.23
N ALA A 71 1.98 -8.08 -8.54
CA ALA A 71 3.27 -7.81 -9.16
C ALA A 71 4.40 -7.87 -8.12
N VAL A 72 5.47 -8.59 -8.44
CA VAL A 72 6.72 -8.58 -7.68
C VAL A 72 7.71 -7.66 -8.38
N TRP A 73 8.19 -6.67 -7.64
CA TRP A 73 9.20 -5.71 -8.07
C TRP A 73 10.46 -5.88 -7.24
N ALA A 74 11.62 -5.70 -7.87
CA ALA A 74 12.90 -5.72 -7.18
C ALA A 74 13.85 -4.68 -7.77
N ARG A 75 14.77 -4.18 -6.95
CA ARG A 75 15.92 -3.39 -7.39
C ARG A 75 17.19 -3.98 -6.78
N HIS A 76 18.24 -4.03 -7.58
CA HIS A 76 19.55 -4.43 -7.06
C HIS A 76 20.16 -3.23 -6.32
N ILE A 77 20.43 -3.43 -5.03
CA ILE A 77 21.13 -2.46 -4.18
C ILE A 77 22.63 -2.73 -4.19
N GLY A 78 23.09 -3.98 -4.29
CA GLY A 78 24.50 -4.37 -4.09
C GLY A 78 24.98 -4.22 -2.63
N GLY A 79 26.29 -4.10 -2.40
CA GLY A 79 26.88 -4.11 -1.04
C GLY A 79 27.07 -2.75 -0.36
N GLY A 80 26.29 -1.73 -0.71
CA GLY A 80 26.36 -0.40 -0.09
C GLY A 80 25.30 -0.18 0.99
N PRO A 81 25.25 0.99 1.66
CA PRO A 81 24.14 1.33 2.55
C PRO A 81 22.82 1.21 1.79
N ALA A 82 21.84 0.54 2.39
CA ALA A 82 20.55 0.33 1.76
C ALA A 82 19.90 1.69 1.46
N PRO A 83 19.47 1.97 0.22
CA PRO A 83 18.67 3.15 -0.06
C PRO A 83 17.41 3.10 0.79
N ALA A 84 16.86 4.28 1.10
CA ALA A 84 15.59 4.36 1.80
C ALA A 84 14.55 3.48 1.07
N PRO A 85 13.76 2.70 1.82
CA PRO A 85 12.69 1.92 1.21
C PRO A 85 11.75 2.86 0.46
N LEU A 86 11.13 2.36 -0.62
CA LEU A 86 10.05 3.08 -1.26
C LEU A 86 8.95 3.27 -0.19
N PRO A 87 8.55 4.51 0.16
CA PRO A 87 7.47 4.73 1.11
C PRO A 87 6.18 4.09 0.58
N ASP A 88 5.25 3.68 1.44
CA ASP A 88 4.01 3.06 0.97
C ASP A 88 3.03 4.07 0.37
N THR A 89 3.09 5.32 0.82
CA THR A 89 2.20 6.40 0.38
C THR A 89 2.96 7.68 0.00
N MET A 90 2.29 8.55 -0.75
CA MET A 90 2.75 9.89 -1.12
C MET A 90 1.61 10.89 -0.97
N ALA A 91 1.94 12.12 -0.57
CA ALA A 91 1.02 13.25 -0.57
C ALA A 91 1.13 14.00 -1.91
N VAL A 92 0.00 14.25 -2.56
CA VAL A 92 -0.07 14.99 -3.83
C VAL A 92 -1.20 16.02 -3.80
N ARG A 93 -0.99 17.13 -4.49
CA ARG A 93 -1.99 18.16 -4.75
C ARG A 93 -2.70 17.85 -6.06
N ILE A 94 -4.00 17.60 -6.00
CA ILE A 94 -4.82 17.34 -7.18
C ILE A 94 -5.82 18.45 -7.40
N ARG A 95 -6.26 18.58 -8.66
CA ARG A 95 -7.43 19.40 -8.98
C ARG A 95 -8.66 18.69 -8.44
N TYR A 96 -9.48 19.43 -7.72
CA TYR A 96 -10.81 19.01 -7.30
C TYR A 96 -11.81 19.82 -8.11
N ASP A 97 -12.75 19.14 -8.76
CA ASP A 97 -13.72 19.77 -9.66
C ASP A 97 -15.03 20.20 -8.97
N GLY A 98 -15.09 20.08 -7.64
CA GLY A 98 -16.31 20.35 -6.88
C GLY A 98 -17.30 19.19 -6.89
N GLU A 99 -18.37 19.35 -6.11
CA GLU A 99 -19.50 18.40 -6.05
C GLU A 99 -20.81 19.00 -6.62
N GLY A 100 -20.81 20.30 -6.94
CA GLY A 100 -21.96 21.02 -7.48
C GLY A 100 -22.02 21.04 -9.02
N PRO A 101 -23.20 21.35 -9.60
CA PRO A 101 -23.34 21.55 -11.05
C PRO A 101 -22.47 22.73 -11.51
N GLY A 102 -21.87 22.63 -12.71
CA GLY A 102 -21.12 23.73 -13.30
C GLY A 102 -19.71 23.97 -12.73
N TYR A 103 -19.11 22.98 -12.05
CA TYR A 103 -17.80 23.09 -11.40
C TYR A 103 -17.79 24.01 -10.15
N GLU A 104 -18.93 24.14 -9.47
CA GLU A 104 -18.98 24.84 -8.18
C GLU A 104 -18.14 24.12 -7.12
N GLY A 105 -17.19 24.84 -6.53
CA GLY A 105 -16.27 24.32 -5.51
C GLY A 105 -14.95 23.77 -6.06
N VAL A 106 -14.57 24.12 -7.30
CA VAL A 106 -13.23 23.79 -7.81
C VAL A 106 -12.15 24.32 -6.88
N GLY A 107 -11.15 23.50 -6.64
CA GLY A 107 -10.02 23.87 -5.82
C GLY A 107 -8.86 22.91 -5.96
N VAL A 108 -7.96 22.98 -4.98
CA VAL A 108 -6.82 22.10 -4.85
C VAL A 108 -6.97 21.31 -3.57
N LEU A 109 -6.93 19.98 -3.66
CA LEU A 109 -6.91 19.09 -2.50
C LEU A 109 -5.54 18.44 -2.37
N THR A 110 -5.01 18.42 -1.14
CA THR A 110 -3.88 17.55 -0.81
C THR A 110 -4.42 16.21 -0.37
N VAL A 111 -4.03 15.16 -1.08
CA VAL A 111 -4.51 13.80 -0.87
C VAL A 111 -3.35 12.84 -0.68
N THR A 112 -3.58 11.77 0.09
CA THR A 112 -2.62 10.69 0.29
C THR A 112 -3.03 9.50 -0.57
N ILE A 113 -2.09 8.98 -1.36
CA ILE A 113 -2.28 7.82 -2.26
C ILE A 113 -1.10 6.86 -2.16
N SER A 114 -1.24 5.65 -2.73
CA SER A 114 -0.13 4.71 -2.78
C SER A 114 1.00 5.24 -3.68
N THR A 115 2.26 4.99 -3.31
CA THR A 115 3.40 5.19 -4.21
C THR A 115 3.49 4.13 -5.30
N ARG A 116 2.62 3.13 -5.27
CA ARG A 116 2.56 2.04 -6.24
C ARG A 116 1.48 2.36 -7.26
N CYS A 117 1.78 2.15 -8.53
CA CYS A 117 0.83 2.35 -9.62
C CYS A 117 -0.24 1.26 -9.56
N PRO A 118 -1.56 1.59 -9.55
CA PRO A 118 -2.63 0.60 -9.45
C PRO A 118 -2.70 -0.31 -10.68
N ARG A 119 -2.13 0.14 -11.81
CA ARG A 119 -2.10 -0.64 -13.05
C ARG A 119 -1.05 -1.73 -13.04
N CYS A 120 0.19 -1.43 -12.64
CA CYS A 120 1.32 -2.36 -12.79
C CYS A 120 2.03 -2.73 -11.48
N GLY A 121 1.66 -2.11 -10.35
CA GLY A 121 2.30 -2.26 -9.05
C GLY A 121 3.68 -1.60 -8.92
N GLY A 122 4.21 -1.00 -9.99
CA GLY A 122 5.53 -0.35 -10.01
C GLY A 122 5.55 0.97 -9.25
N PRO A 123 6.73 1.54 -8.97
CA PRO A 123 6.81 2.86 -8.36
C PRO A 123 6.15 3.89 -9.28
N ARG A 124 5.34 4.78 -8.69
CA ARG A 124 4.86 5.98 -9.37
C ARG A 124 6.03 6.92 -9.62
N GLY A 125 5.81 7.87 -10.52
CA GLY A 125 6.79 8.89 -10.86
C GLY A 125 7.03 9.93 -9.77
N VAL A 126 7.25 9.53 -8.51
CA VAL A 126 7.46 10.42 -7.36
C VAL A 126 8.60 11.40 -7.61
N GLU A 127 9.68 10.92 -8.22
CA GLU A 127 10.85 11.72 -8.61
C GLU A 127 10.56 12.70 -9.77
N SER A 128 9.44 12.52 -10.47
CA SER A 128 9.03 13.33 -11.62
C SER A 128 7.93 14.33 -11.31
N ILE A 129 7.55 14.50 -10.03
CA ILE A 129 6.51 15.45 -9.63
C ILE A 129 6.97 16.87 -9.98
N ARG A 130 6.12 17.59 -10.71
CA ARG A 130 6.31 19.01 -11.04
C ARG A 130 5.01 19.79 -10.85
N PRO A 131 5.09 21.09 -10.52
CA PRO A 131 3.91 21.93 -10.45
C PRO A 131 3.29 22.12 -11.83
N TYR A 132 1.98 21.93 -11.92
CA TYR A 132 1.15 22.27 -13.06
C TYR A 132 0.20 23.42 -12.66
N ARG A 133 0.21 24.49 -13.45
CA ARG A 133 -0.58 25.70 -13.19
C ARG A 133 -1.81 25.71 -14.08
N PHE A 134 -2.95 26.07 -13.52
CA PHE A 134 -4.17 26.30 -14.28
C PHE A 134 -4.94 27.49 -13.70
N THR A 135 -5.86 28.04 -14.48
CA THR A 135 -6.72 29.15 -14.06
C THR A 135 -8.15 28.66 -13.98
N HIS A 136 -8.85 29.00 -12.91
CA HIS A 136 -10.28 28.77 -12.74
C HIS A 136 -10.90 29.98 -12.04
N ASP A 137 -11.98 30.53 -12.59
CA ASP A 137 -12.67 31.72 -12.07
C ASP A 137 -11.74 32.90 -11.73
N GLY A 138 -10.76 33.15 -12.61
CA GLY A 138 -9.75 34.20 -12.43
C GLY A 138 -8.69 33.91 -11.37
N GLN A 139 -8.78 32.79 -10.65
CA GLN A 139 -7.77 32.33 -9.70
C GLN A 139 -6.72 31.46 -10.39
N HIS A 140 -5.45 31.69 -10.05
CA HIS A 140 -4.33 30.84 -10.47
C HIS A 140 -4.07 29.75 -9.44
N LEU A 141 -4.35 28.51 -9.82
CA LEU A 141 -4.20 27.33 -8.97
C LEU A 141 -3.01 26.49 -9.42
N VAL A 142 -2.39 25.79 -8.46
CA VAL A 142 -1.22 24.93 -8.70
C VAL A 142 -1.48 23.55 -8.13
N VAL A 143 -1.34 22.54 -9.00
CA VAL A 143 -1.48 21.12 -8.66
C VAL A 143 -0.19 20.38 -9.02
N ASP A 144 -0.09 19.13 -8.61
CA ASP A 144 1.02 18.27 -8.96
C ASP A 144 0.72 17.49 -10.25
N ALA A 145 1.75 17.32 -11.07
CA ALA A 145 1.74 16.44 -12.23
C ALA A 145 2.98 15.55 -12.20
N TRP A 146 2.82 14.26 -12.48
CA TRP A 146 3.92 13.29 -12.55
C TRP A 146 3.81 12.45 -13.83
N LYS A 147 4.82 11.62 -14.11
CA LYS A 147 4.78 10.62 -15.18
C LYS A 147 5.12 9.28 -14.59
N ASN A 148 4.20 8.32 -14.67
CA ASN A 148 4.51 6.97 -14.23
C ASN A 148 5.45 6.29 -15.23
N PRO A 149 6.53 5.63 -14.79
CA PRO A 149 7.45 4.92 -15.69
C PRO A 149 6.76 3.86 -16.56
N CYS A 150 5.63 3.30 -16.10
CA CYS A 150 4.83 2.34 -16.86
C CYS A 150 3.90 2.97 -17.92
N GLY A 151 3.86 4.29 -18.03
CA GLY A 151 2.97 5.01 -18.96
C GLY A 151 1.52 5.14 -18.51
N HIS A 152 1.13 4.63 -17.32
CA HIS A 152 -0.19 4.87 -16.76
C HIS A 152 -0.38 6.36 -16.43
N GLU A 153 -1.48 6.96 -16.90
CA GLU A 153 -1.85 8.32 -16.54
C GLU A 153 -2.80 8.33 -15.35
N ASP A 154 -2.36 8.95 -14.25
CA ASP A 154 -3.18 9.12 -13.05
C ASP A 154 -4.09 10.34 -13.23
N VAL A 155 -5.33 10.11 -13.66
CA VAL A 155 -6.35 11.16 -13.74
C VAL A 155 -6.83 11.56 -12.35
N TYR A 156 -7.05 12.86 -12.12
CA TYR A 156 -7.35 13.39 -10.78
C TYR A 156 -8.57 12.75 -10.10
N ALA A 157 -9.62 12.42 -10.87
CA ALA A 157 -10.79 11.72 -10.33
C ALA A 157 -10.45 10.32 -9.79
N ALA A 158 -9.60 9.56 -10.48
CA ALA A 158 -9.15 8.25 -10.03
C ALA A 158 -8.23 8.37 -8.80
N VAL A 159 -7.35 9.36 -8.77
CA VAL A 159 -6.50 9.67 -7.62
C VAL A 159 -7.32 10.05 -6.39
N LEU A 160 -8.38 10.84 -6.56
CA LEU A 160 -9.30 11.18 -5.47
C LEU A 160 -10.05 9.94 -4.94
N ALA A 161 -10.54 9.09 -5.85
CA ALA A 161 -11.21 7.84 -5.48
C ALA A 161 -10.26 6.89 -4.73
N GLU A 162 -9.05 6.72 -5.23
CA GLU A 162 -7.99 5.97 -4.56
C GLU A 162 -7.69 6.56 -3.19
N SER A 163 -7.52 7.88 -3.06
CA SER A 163 -7.22 8.48 -1.76
C SER A 163 -8.31 8.22 -0.73
N ARG A 164 -9.58 8.19 -1.16
CA ARG A 164 -10.71 7.80 -0.31
C ARG A 164 -10.62 6.32 0.11
N GLN A 165 -10.08 5.45 -0.74
CA GLN A 165 -9.84 4.03 -0.44
C GLN A 165 -8.60 3.81 0.43
N GLU A 166 -7.50 4.53 0.20
CA GLU A 166 -6.25 4.48 0.96
C GLU A 166 -6.39 5.11 2.34
N ARG A 167 -7.28 6.10 2.50
CA ARG A 167 -7.80 6.54 3.81
C ARG A 167 -8.65 5.48 4.52
N ARG A 168 -8.52 4.19 4.18
CA ARG A 168 -9.21 3.11 4.91
C ARG A 168 -8.88 3.27 6.39
N ALA A 169 -9.92 3.45 7.19
CA ALA A 169 -9.79 3.61 8.63
C ALA A 169 -8.92 2.47 9.19
N THR A 170 -7.89 2.80 9.96
CA THR A 170 -7.08 1.81 10.68
C THR A 170 -7.99 0.88 11.49
N PRO A 171 -7.55 -0.34 11.86
CA PRO A 171 -8.32 -1.23 12.73
C PRO A 171 -8.87 -0.50 13.97
N THR A 172 -8.08 0.39 14.56
CA THR A 172 -8.43 1.17 15.74
C THR A 172 -9.46 2.25 15.43
N GLU A 173 -9.28 3.02 14.35
CA GLU A 173 -10.26 4.05 13.93
C GLU A 173 -11.60 3.42 13.54
N LEU A 174 -11.57 2.25 12.88
CA LEU A 174 -12.78 1.52 12.51
C LEU A 174 -13.58 1.09 13.74
N VAL A 175 -12.91 0.50 14.74
CA VAL A 175 -13.57 0.07 15.98
C VAL A 175 -14.07 1.27 16.79
N GLN A 176 -13.29 2.35 16.87
CA GLN A 176 -13.72 3.59 17.55
C GLN A 176 -14.94 4.22 16.89
N ALA A 177 -14.95 4.34 15.55
CA ALA A 177 -16.04 4.92 14.80
C ALA A 177 -17.34 4.10 14.96
N ALA A 178 -17.26 2.77 14.80
CA ALA A 178 -18.41 1.89 14.96
C ALA A 178 -18.96 1.87 16.40
N TYR A 179 -18.08 1.96 17.40
CA TYR A 179 -18.50 2.08 18.81
C TYR A 179 -19.20 3.41 19.08
N ALA A 180 -18.65 4.53 18.58
CA ALA A 180 -19.25 5.86 18.72
C ALA A 180 -20.63 5.94 18.02
N ALA A 181 -20.76 5.30 16.86
CA ALA A 181 -22.01 5.18 16.11
C ALA A 181 -23.01 4.17 16.71
N ARG A 182 -22.63 3.44 17.78
CA ARG A 182 -23.42 2.37 18.42
C ARG A 182 -23.76 1.19 17.48
N GLU A 183 -22.95 0.98 16.44
CA GLU A 183 -23.05 -0.18 15.55
C GLU A 183 -22.50 -1.45 16.22
N ILE A 184 -21.55 -1.28 17.13
CA ILE A 184 -21.05 -2.31 18.04
C ILE A 184 -21.23 -1.85 19.49
N GLY A 185 -21.48 -2.80 20.38
CA GLY A 185 -21.58 -2.61 21.82
C GLY A 185 -20.24 -2.73 22.53
N VAL A 186 -20.31 -2.88 23.86
CA VAL A 186 -19.13 -2.84 24.75
C VAL A 186 -18.24 -4.08 24.63
N ASN A 187 -18.72 -5.19 24.07
CA ASN A 187 -18.00 -6.46 24.04
C ASN A 187 -16.94 -6.52 22.91
N ALA A 188 -15.67 -6.78 23.25
CA ALA A 188 -14.56 -6.88 22.29
C ALA A 188 -14.74 -7.95 21.20
N ALA A 189 -15.58 -8.97 21.40
CA ALA A 189 -15.91 -9.95 20.36
C ALA A 189 -16.61 -9.28 19.16
N GLN A 190 -17.39 -8.23 19.39
CA GLN A 190 -18.03 -7.46 18.32
C GLN A 190 -17.00 -6.61 17.56
N ALA A 191 -16.00 -6.06 18.25
CA ALA A 191 -14.87 -5.41 17.60
C ALA A 191 -14.08 -6.40 16.71
N ALA A 192 -13.79 -7.60 17.20
CA ALA A 192 -13.12 -8.64 16.39
C ALA A 192 -13.92 -9.04 15.15
N ASN A 193 -15.24 -9.24 15.27
CA ASN A 193 -16.10 -9.55 14.13
C ASN A 193 -16.17 -8.39 13.12
N LEU A 194 -16.20 -7.14 13.59
CA LEU A 194 -16.17 -5.96 12.73
C LEU A 194 -14.87 -5.89 11.94
N LEU A 195 -13.73 -6.13 12.60
CA LEU A 195 -12.41 -6.16 11.97
C LEU A 195 -12.34 -7.22 10.87
N GLU A 196 -12.76 -8.45 11.17
CA GLU A 196 -12.79 -9.56 10.21
C GLU A 196 -13.68 -9.27 9.00
N ARG A 197 -14.90 -8.76 9.21
CA ARG A 197 -15.81 -8.35 8.12
C ARG A 197 -15.23 -7.23 7.24
N ASN A 198 -14.30 -6.45 7.77
CA ASN A 198 -13.60 -5.38 7.06
C ASN A 198 -12.19 -5.79 6.65
N GLY A 199 -11.85 -7.09 6.62
CA GLY A 199 -10.59 -7.60 6.09
C GLY A 199 -9.36 -7.32 6.96
N TYR A 200 -9.55 -7.05 8.25
CA TYR A 200 -8.49 -6.89 9.24
C TYR A 200 -8.29 -8.18 10.04
N ASP A 201 -8.05 -9.30 9.35
CA ASP A 201 -8.02 -10.65 9.94
C ASP A 201 -6.93 -10.80 11.02
N ASP A 202 -5.73 -10.26 10.77
CA ASP A 202 -4.62 -10.30 11.74
C ASP A 202 -4.97 -9.53 13.03
N ALA A 203 -5.56 -8.34 12.89
CA ALA A 203 -6.02 -7.55 14.04
C ALA A 203 -7.18 -8.24 14.79
N ALA A 204 -8.11 -8.86 14.06
CA ALA A 204 -9.18 -9.64 14.64
C ALA A 204 -8.65 -10.85 15.42
N ALA A 205 -7.63 -11.54 14.90
CA ALA A 205 -6.98 -12.66 15.57
C ALA A 205 -6.28 -12.24 16.86
N LEU A 206 -5.59 -11.10 16.86
CA LEU A 206 -4.96 -10.52 18.05
C LEU A 206 -6.02 -10.20 19.13
N VAL A 207 -7.11 -9.53 18.77
CA VAL A 207 -8.20 -9.22 19.71
C VAL A 207 -8.83 -10.50 20.27
N ARG A 208 -9.10 -11.52 19.43
CA ARG A 208 -9.64 -12.81 19.89
C ARG A 208 -8.69 -13.54 20.83
N GLY A 209 -7.39 -13.49 20.57
CA GLY A 209 -6.36 -14.03 21.47
C GLY A 209 -6.44 -13.35 22.85
N GLU A 210 -6.55 -12.03 22.85
CA GLU A 210 -6.59 -11.25 24.10
C GLU A 210 -7.89 -11.46 24.90
N ILE A 211 -9.03 -11.65 24.22
CA ILE A 211 -10.29 -12.05 24.88
C ILE A 211 -10.10 -13.36 25.68
N LYS A 212 -9.40 -14.34 25.10
CA LYS A 212 -9.12 -15.63 25.77
C LYS A 212 -8.19 -15.44 26.97
N ASN A 213 -7.17 -14.60 26.84
CA ASN A 213 -6.21 -14.34 27.91
C ASN A 213 -6.85 -13.66 29.13
N ARG A 214 -7.83 -12.79 28.93
CA ARG A 214 -8.50 -12.01 29.99
C ARG A 214 -9.80 -12.62 30.53
N GLU A 215 -10.08 -13.88 30.18
CA GLU A 215 -11.30 -14.61 30.58
C GLU A 215 -12.61 -13.81 30.29
N GLY A 216 -12.64 -13.05 29.20
CA GLY A 216 -13.85 -12.34 28.74
C GLY A 216 -14.08 -10.94 29.30
N ASN A 217 -13.29 -10.46 30.28
CA ASN A 217 -13.35 -9.07 30.77
C ASN A 217 -12.58 -8.11 29.84
N PHE A 218 -13.03 -7.99 28.59
CA PHE A 218 -12.38 -7.18 27.58
C PHE A 218 -13.39 -6.44 26.71
N THR A 219 -13.31 -5.10 26.73
CA THR A 219 -14.25 -4.24 26.02
C THR A 219 -13.76 -3.81 24.64
N SER A 220 -14.67 -3.36 23.77
CA SER A 220 -14.35 -2.84 22.43
C SER A 220 -13.35 -1.67 22.47
N LEU A 221 -13.45 -0.78 23.46
CA LEU A 221 -12.48 0.31 23.64
C LEU A 221 -11.15 -0.17 24.24
N GLN A 222 -11.16 -1.19 25.10
CA GLN A 222 -9.91 -1.83 25.56
C GLN A 222 -9.20 -2.57 24.42
N ALA A 223 -9.94 -3.15 23.48
CA ALA A 223 -9.39 -3.73 22.25
C ALA A 223 -8.70 -2.68 21.38
N VAL A 224 -9.25 -1.47 21.30
CA VAL A 224 -8.59 -0.34 20.64
C VAL A 224 -7.26 0.00 21.33
N GLY A 225 -7.27 0.18 22.66
CA GLY A 225 -6.05 0.48 23.42
C GLY A 225 -4.97 -0.58 23.24
N PHE A 226 -5.35 -1.86 23.31
CA PHE A 226 -4.47 -2.99 23.05
C PHE A 226 -3.87 -2.97 21.63
N LEU A 227 -4.67 -2.72 20.60
CA LEU A 227 -4.18 -2.60 19.23
C LEU A 227 -3.26 -1.39 19.05
N GLN A 228 -3.53 -0.27 19.71
CA GLN A 228 -2.67 0.92 19.71
C GLN A 228 -1.33 0.67 20.42
N GLU A 229 -1.31 -0.08 21.51
CA GLU A 229 -0.09 -0.48 22.21
C GLU A 229 0.80 -1.36 21.31
N LEU A 230 0.19 -2.27 20.54
CA LEU A 230 0.91 -3.13 19.60
C LEU A 230 1.47 -2.38 18.38
N THR A 231 0.80 -1.33 17.91
CA THR A 231 1.26 -0.53 16.76
C THR A 231 2.20 0.62 17.16
N GLY A 232 2.10 1.13 18.39
CA GLY A 232 2.99 2.14 18.95
C GLY A 232 4.27 1.59 19.58
N GLY A 233 4.40 0.26 19.70
CA GLY A 233 5.54 -0.45 20.28
C GLY A 233 6.62 -0.85 19.26
N GLU A 234 7.20 0.10 18.51
CA GLU A 234 8.51 -0.12 17.88
C GLU A 234 9.64 0.35 18.83
N ALA A 235 10.52 -0.60 19.18
CA ALA A 235 11.82 -0.51 19.85
C ALA A 235 11.87 0.05 21.30
N ARG A 236 11.84 -0.86 22.27
CA ARG A 236 12.84 -0.87 23.35
C ARG A 236 13.68 -2.12 23.25
#